data_AF-A0A9P6WNM8-F1
#
_entry.id   AF-A0A9P6WNM8-F1
#
_cell.length_a   1.000
_cell.length_b   1.000
_cell.length_c   1.000
_cell.angle_alpha   90.00
_cell.angle_beta   90.00
_cell.angle_gamma   90.00
#
_symmetry.space_group_name_H-M   'P 1'
#
loop_
_entity.id
_entity.type
_entity.pdbx_description
1 polymer ?
#
loop_
_entity_poly.entity_id
_entity_poly.type
_entity_poly.pdbx_seq_one_letter_code
_entity_poly.pdbx_strand_id
1 'polypeptide(L)'
;MSEESATSTTFFDTFTETFASATETVTASATASAESDAENIAQPVISISMKTPLLYLGILIITLVLFSIYHRKNKIKSLQKLTSSSLFTSSYDKIDESLINENSFIAPTPTLDSTPALLYNDLKTLKVHEKLLKVALVERAAESLRRIIKQKETEPSIMLLYTRGLIGDESFKRFKLQAKLQDAEMLEIAKEAESFKPGWSRLVFANAQEVMMNQALRRRVNAVSTRKELTEKLDIKGVESVIKDIQKRIVELR
;
A
#
# COMPACT_ATOMS: atom_id res chain seq x y z
N MET A 1 -37.60 38.64 -11.10
CA MET A 1 -36.37 39.07 -11.79
C MET A 1 -35.22 38.66 -10.90
N SER A 2 -34.38 37.68 -11.19
CA SER A 2 -34.24 36.75 -12.30
C SER A 2 -33.36 35.62 -11.75
N GLU A 3 -33.74 34.36 -11.99
CA GLU A 3 -32.87 33.20 -11.78
C GLU A 3 -31.99 33.06 -13.02
N GLU A 4 -30.67 32.93 -12.84
CA GLU A 4 -29.74 32.63 -13.94
C GLU A 4 -29.09 31.26 -13.66
N SER A 5 -29.56 30.27 -14.42
CA SER A 5 -29.08 28.90 -14.45
C SER A 5 -27.96 28.82 -15.51
N ALA A 6 -26.72 28.63 -15.07
CA ALA A 6 -25.59 28.37 -15.96
C ALA A 6 -25.49 26.86 -16.23
N THR A 7 -25.91 26.44 -17.42
CA THR A 7 -25.75 25.08 -17.93
C THR A 7 -24.30 24.85 -18.37
N SER A 8 -23.68 23.81 -17.81
CA SER A 8 -22.35 23.33 -18.20
C SER A 8 -22.46 22.65 -19.56
N THR A 9 -21.90 23.28 -20.60
CA THR A 9 -21.74 22.68 -21.93
C THR A 9 -20.73 21.54 -21.84
N THR A 10 -21.16 20.35 -22.26
CA THR A 10 -20.32 19.16 -22.22
C THR A 10 -19.56 19.01 -23.54
N PHE A 11 -18.38 18.39 -23.47
CA PHE A 11 -17.48 18.09 -24.59
C PHE A 11 -18.16 17.41 -25.79
N PHE A 12 -19.32 16.78 -25.58
CA PHE A 12 -20.10 16.13 -26.63
C PHE A 12 -20.68 17.12 -27.64
N ASP A 13 -21.07 18.32 -27.21
CA ASP A 13 -21.73 19.32 -28.09
C ASP A 13 -20.75 19.96 -29.08
N THR A 14 -19.50 20.18 -28.66
CA THR A 14 -18.44 20.75 -29.51
C THR A 14 -17.97 19.78 -30.61
N PHE A 15 -18.11 18.47 -30.39
CA PHE A 15 -17.65 17.46 -31.35
C PHE A 15 -18.60 17.35 -32.56
N THR A 16 -19.89 17.57 -32.36
CA THR A 16 -20.92 17.49 -33.42
C THR A 16 -20.89 18.66 -34.39
N GLU A 17 -20.53 19.87 -33.95
CA GLU A 17 -20.47 21.04 -34.85
C GLU A 17 -19.30 21.00 -35.82
N THR A 18 -18.18 20.36 -35.45
CA THR A 18 -16.97 20.36 -36.29
C THR A 18 -17.10 19.44 -37.52
N PHE A 19 -17.97 18.42 -37.47
CA PHE A 19 -18.12 17.45 -38.56
C PHE A 19 -19.15 17.90 -39.62
N ALA A 20 -20.07 18.80 -39.28
CA ALA A 20 -21.08 19.30 -40.21
C ALA A 20 -20.51 20.25 -41.29
N SER A 21 -19.32 20.82 -41.08
CA SER A 21 -18.71 21.83 -41.97
C SER A 21 -17.77 21.26 -43.03
N ALA A 22 -17.46 19.95 -43.00
CA ALA A 22 -16.43 19.36 -43.86
C ALA A 22 -16.93 18.76 -45.19
N THR A 23 -18.21 18.97 -45.56
CA THR A 23 -18.81 18.33 -46.74
C THR A 23 -19.33 19.33 -47.76
N GLU A 24 -18.52 20.29 -48.17
CA GLU A 24 -18.76 21.05 -49.41
C GLU A 24 -17.44 21.65 -49.90
N THR A 25 -17.26 21.71 -51.23
CA THR A 25 -16.07 22.15 -52.00
C THR A 25 -15.01 21.10 -52.30
N VAL A 26 -15.03 20.54 -53.53
CA VAL A 26 -14.07 20.84 -54.60
C VAL A 26 -14.71 20.44 -55.94
N THR A 27 -15.19 21.43 -56.68
CA THR A 27 -15.47 21.36 -58.12
C THR A 27 -14.36 22.12 -58.84
N ALA A 28 -13.55 21.43 -59.66
CA ALA A 28 -12.84 22.05 -60.80
C ALA A 28 -12.27 20.99 -61.78
N SER A 29 -12.87 20.98 -62.98
CA SER A 29 -12.26 20.90 -64.31
C SER A 29 -11.38 19.71 -64.72
N ALA A 30 -11.86 18.94 -65.72
CA ALA A 30 -11.15 18.75 -66.99
C ALA A 30 -12.11 18.22 -68.08
N THR A 31 -12.15 18.95 -69.19
CA THR A 31 -12.90 18.72 -70.43
C THR A 31 -12.32 17.58 -71.26
N ALA A 32 -13.13 16.64 -71.76
CA ALA A 32 -12.94 15.99 -73.05
C ALA A 32 -14.23 15.28 -73.54
N SER A 33 -14.61 15.67 -74.76
CA SER A 33 -15.61 15.22 -75.72
C SER A 33 -16.11 13.77 -75.73
N ALA A 34 -17.38 13.63 -76.18
CA ALA A 34 -18.04 12.54 -76.93
C ALA A 34 -19.36 12.17 -76.25
N GLU A 35 -20.48 12.72 -76.73
CA GLU A 35 -21.44 12.05 -77.63
C GLU A 35 -22.32 11.05 -76.86
N SER A 36 -23.62 11.31 -76.98
CA SER A 36 -24.74 10.58 -76.38
C SER A 36 -24.65 9.07 -76.58
N ASP A 37 -24.92 8.30 -75.52
CA ASP A 37 -25.84 7.16 -75.59
C ASP A 37 -26.34 6.79 -74.19
N ALA A 38 -27.64 6.53 -74.12
CA ALA A 38 -28.37 6.23 -72.90
C ALA A 38 -28.07 4.80 -72.42
N GLU A 39 -27.41 4.63 -71.28
CA GLU A 39 -27.33 3.35 -70.58
C GLU A 39 -27.59 3.49 -69.07
N ASN A 40 -28.72 2.91 -68.67
CA ASN A 40 -28.96 2.14 -67.44
C ASN A 40 -28.12 2.51 -66.19
N ILE A 41 -28.68 3.35 -65.31
CA ILE A 41 -28.12 3.59 -63.97
C ILE A 41 -28.42 2.38 -63.08
N ALA A 42 -27.58 1.35 -63.16
CA ALA A 42 -27.47 0.33 -62.13
C ALA A 42 -26.72 0.94 -60.94
N GLN A 43 -27.37 1.02 -59.78
CA GLN A 43 -26.73 1.46 -58.54
C GLN A 43 -25.55 0.50 -58.22
N PRO A 44 -24.33 1.00 -57.93
CA PRO A 44 -23.27 0.13 -57.45
C PRO A 44 -23.63 -0.34 -56.05
N VAL A 45 -24.13 -1.58 -55.97
CA VAL A 45 -24.40 -2.25 -54.69
C VAL A 45 -23.04 -2.45 -54.01
N ILE A 46 -22.73 -1.62 -53.02
CA ILE A 46 -21.51 -1.76 -52.22
C ILE A 46 -21.67 -3.06 -51.44
N SER A 47 -21.01 -4.12 -51.89
CA SER A 47 -20.95 -5.40 -51.18
C SER A 47 -20.18 -5.16 -49.88
N ILE A 48 -20.91 -4.88 -48.80
CA ILE A 48 -20.38 -4.78 -47.45
C ILE A 48 -19.77 -6.14 -47.11
N SER A 49 -18.45 -6.24 -47.25
CA SER A 49 -17.71 -7.46 -46.98
C SER A 49 -17.88 -7.83 -45.50
N MET A 50 -18.17 -9.10 -45.20
CA MET A 50 -18.27 -9.68 -43.84
C MET A 50 -17.07 -9.33 -42.91
N LYS A 51 -15.97 -8.84 -43.50
CA LYS A 51 -14.77 -8.37 -42.82
C LYS A 51 -14.94 -7.04 -42.08
N THR A 52 -15.84 -6.13 -42.51
CA THR A 52 -16.04 -4.83 -41.83
C THR A 52 -16.59 -4.95 -40.41
N PRO A 53 -17.61 -5.79 -40.09
CA PRO A 53 -18.04 -5.98 -38.70
C PRO A 53 -16.99 -6.72 -37.85
N LEU A 54 -16.23 -7.65 -38.45
CA LEU A 54 -15.14 -8.35 -37.76
C LEU A 54 -13.99 -7.39 -37.41
N LEU A 55 -13.65 -6.45 -38.32
CA LEU A 55 -12.64 -5.43 -38.08
C LEU A 55 -13.06 -4.46 -36.96
N TYR A 56 -14.34 -4.05 -36.95
CA TYR A 56 -14.90 -3.22 -35.88
C TYR A 56 -14.82 -3.91 -34.52
N LEU A 57 -15.16 -5.20 -34.46
CA LEU A 57 -15.05 -6.00 -33.24
C LEU A 57 -13.59 -6.14 -32.78
N GLY A 58 -12.66 -6.32 -33.71
CA GLY A 58 -11.23 -6.37 -33.41
C GLY A 58 -10.71 -5.07 -32.77
N ILE A 59 -11.06 -3.91 -33.34
CA ILE A 59 -10.69 -2.59 -32.81
C ILE A 59 -11.32 -2.35 -31.43
N LEU A 60 -12.57 -2.78 -31.23
CA LEU A 60 -13.24 -2.67 -29.93
C LEU A 60 -12.54 -3.53 -28.85
N ILE A 61 -12.13 -4.75 -29.18
CA ILE A 61 -11.39 -5.61 -28.25
C ILE A 61 -10.01 -5.01 -27.95
N ILE A 62 -9.29 -4.53 -28.97
CA ILE A 62 -7.95 -3.94 -28.80
C ILE A 62 -8.02 -2.68 -27.91
N THR A 63 -8.97 -1.78 -28.15
CA THR A 63 -9.15 -0.57 -27.33
C THR A 63 -9.56 -0.92 -25.90
N LEU A 64 -10.42 -1.92 -25.70
CA LEU A 64 -10.81 -2.40 -24.38
C LEU A 64 -9.65 -3.02 -23.61
N VAL A 65 -8.79 -3.80 -24.28
CA VAL A 65 -7.59 -4.40 -23.67
C VAL A 65 -6.59 -3.31 -23.29
N LEU A 66 -6.32 -2.34 -24.17
CA LEU A 66 -5.43 -1.22 -23.90
C LEU A 66 -5.92 -0.40 -22.69
N PHE A 67 -7.21 -0.07 -22.67
CA PHE A 67 -7.84 0.64 -21.56
C PHE A 67 -7.76 -0.15 -20.24
N SER A 68 -8.05 -1.45 -20.28
CA SER A 68 -7.97 -2.34 -19.12
C SER A 68 -6.55 -2.38 -18.54
N ILE A 69 -5.53 -2.50 -19.39
CA ILE A 69 -4.12 -2.49 -18.98
C ILE A 69 -3.75 -1.13 -18.37
N TYR A 70 -4.14 -0.02 -19.01
CA TYR A 70 -3.85 1.33 -18.54
C TYR A 70 -4.49 1.61 -17.17
N HIS A 71 -5.78 1.34 -17.04
CA HIS A 71 -6.52 1.53 -15.80
C HIS A 71 -5.98 0.63 -14.67
N ARG A 72 -5.64 -0.62 -14.97
CA ARG A 72 -5.04 -1.53 -13.99
C ARG A 72 -3.66 -1.06 -13.55
N LYS A 73 -2.81 -0.55 -14.47
CA LYS A 73 -1.51 0.03 -14.13
C LYS A 73 -1.66 1.23 -13.20
N ASN A 74 -2.59 2.15 -13.50
CA ASN A 74 -2.82 3.32 -12.65
C ASN A 74 -3.38 2.94 -11.27
N LYS A 75 -4.24 1.92 -11.20
CA LYS A 75 -4.72 1.37 -9.93
C LYS A 75 -3.61 0.70 -9.11
N ILE A 76 -2.64 0.04 -9.76
CA ILE A 76 -1.48 -0.53 -9.05
C ILE A 76 -0.58 0.59 -8.52
N LYS A 77 -0.33 1.63 -9.32
CA LYS A 77 0.45 2.81 -8.86
C LYS A 77 -0.19 3.51 -7.68
N SER A 78 -1.52 3.63 -7.67
CA SER A 78 -2.21 4.21 -6.52
C SER A 78 -2.03 3.34 -5.28
N LEU A 79 -2.20 2.02 -5.38
CA LEU A 79 -1.95 1.07 -4.27
C LEU A 79 -0.50 1.10 -3.77
N GLN A 80 0.48 1.24 -4.67
CA GLN A 80 1.90 1.38 -4.33
C GLN A 80 2.16 2.65 -3.50
N LYS A 81 1.56 3.78 -3.87
CA LYS A 81 1.63 5.02 -3.07
C LYS A 81 1.07 4.85 -1.65
N LEU A 82 0.11 3.95 -1.47
CA LEU A 82 -0.44 3.65 -0.14
C LEU A 82 0.51 2.77 0.67
N THR A 83 1.31 1.97 -0.02
CA THR A 83 2.34 1.09 0.59
C THR A 83 3.54 1.90 1.05
N SER A 84 3.92 2.99 0.35
CA SER A 84 5.07 3.82 0.72
C SER A 84 4.88 4.57 2.05
N SER A 85 3.64 4.77 2.51
CA SER A 85 3.36 5.22 3.89
C SER A 85 3.03 4.00 4.74
N SER A 86 4.05 3.29 5.23
CA SER A 86 3.86 2.12 6.07
C SER A 86 3.10 2.46 7.35
N LEU A 87 2.26 1.53 7.82
CA LEU A 87 1.51 1.68 9.08
C LEU A 87 2.44 1.58 10.30
N PHE A 88 3.56 0.85 10.15
CA PHE A 88 4.54 0.71 11.22
C PHE A 88 5.61 1.77 11.03
N THR A 89 5.73 2.65 12.03
CA THR A 89 6.85 3.58 12.05
C THR A 89 8.14 2.80 12.27
N SER A 90 9.17 3.12 11.49
CA SER A 90 10.50 2.65 11.80
C SER A 90 10.97 3.32 13.09
N SER A 91 11.59 2.55 13.99
CA SER A 91 12.20 3.13 15.19
C SER A 91 13.45 3.98 14.89
N TYR A 92 13.97 3.97 13.66
CA TYR A 92 14.98 4.92 13.21
C TYR A 92 14.30 6.14 12.58
N ASP A 93 13.78 7.05 13.39
CA ASP A 93 13.21 8.32 12.90
C ASP A 93 14.28 9.34 12.44
N LYS A 94 15.54 8.89 12.25
CA LYS A 94 16.71 9.70 11.88
C LYS A 94 17.76 8.90 11.10
N ILE A 95 17.36 8.15 10.08
CA ILE A 95 18.31 7.93 8.98
C ILE A 95 18.01 9.04 8.00
N ASP A 96 18.89 10.03 7.91
CA ASP A 96 18.84 11.01 6.83
C ASP A 96 18.72 10.22 5.52
N GLU A 97 17.65 10.44 4.75
CA GLU A 97 17.37 9.75 3.49
C GLU A 97 18.55 9.82 2.49
N SER A 98 19.48 10.76 2.71
CA SER A 98 20.73 10.91 1.95
C SER A 98 21.82 9.87 2.24
N LEU A 99 21.73 9.12 3.35
CA LEU A 99 22.63 8.03 3.69
C LEU A 99 22.14 6.67 3.19
N ILE A 100 21.03 6.63 2.45
CA ILE A 100 20.66 5.49 1.60
C ILE A 100 21.59 5.54 0.38
N ASN A 101 22.86 5.26 0.61
CA ASN A 101 23.88 5.17 -0.42
C ASN A 101 23.66 3.90 -1.27
N GLU A 102 24.15 4.03 -2.50
CA GLU A 102 23.91 3.29 -3.75
C GLU A 102 24.00 1.74 -3.69
N ASN A 103 24.40 1.15 -2.55
CA ASN A 103 24.50 -0.29 -2.34
C ASN A 103 23.23 -0.94 -1.74
N SER A 104 22.18 -0.18 -1.47
CA SER A 104 20.86 -0.73 -1.06
C SER A 104 19.96 -1.11 -2.25
N PHE A 105 20.45 -0.96 -3.47
CA PHE A 105 19.72 -1.33 -4.67
C PHE A 105 19.88 -2.83 -4.98
N ILE A 106 18.79 -3.48 -5.40
CA ILE A 106 18.66 -4.91 -5.77
C ILE A 106 18.16 -5.83 -4.64
N ALA A 107 16.99 -5.50 -4.10
CA ALA A 107 15.77 -6.30 -4.29
C ALA A 107 14.57 -5.49 -3.77
N PRO A 108 13.44 -5.41 -4.50
CA PRO A 108 12.20 -4.95 -3.90
C PRO A 108 11.70 -6.03 -2.94
N THR A 109 12.33 -6.16 -1.78
CA THR A 109 11.80 -6.96 -0.67
C THR A 109 10.64 -6.21 -0.03
N PRO A 110 9.53 -6.89 0.27
CA PRO A 110 8.22 -6.28 0.53
C PRO A 110 8.12 -5.36 1.77
N THR A 111 9.12 -5.23 2.62
CA THR A 111 9.03 -4.36 3.81
C THR A 111 10.39 -3.85 4.23
N LEU A 112 10.69 -2.59 3.95
CA LEU A 112 11.90 -1.88 4.38
C LEU A 112 11.68 -1.19 5.75
N ASP A 113 10.90 -1.82 6.65
CA ASP A 113 10.23 -1.09 7.75
C ASP A 113 10.66 -1.58 9.15
N SER A 114 11.54 -2.58 9.23
CA SER A 114 11.98 -3.17 10.51
C SER A 114 13.47 -2.95 10.69
N THR A 115 13.87 -2.39 11.84
CA THR A 115 15.28 -2.34 12.25
C THR A 115 16.00 -3.69 12.09
N PRO A 116 15.39 -4.87 12.36
CA PRO A 116 16.09 -6.14 12.19
C PRO A 116 16.07 -6.67 10.76
N ALA A 117 15.13 -6.25 9.91
CA ALA A 117 15.05 -6.66 8.51
C ALA A 117 16.12 -5.95 7.67
N LEU A 118 16.30 -4.65 7.89
CA LEU A 118 17.42 -3.89 7.32
C LEU A 118 18.75 -4.46 7.75
N LEU A 119 18.93 -4.64 9.07
CA LEU A 119 20.14 -5.23 9.63
C LEU A 119 20.45 -6.59 8.98
N TYR A 120 19.44 -7.46 8.82
CA TYR A 120 19.64 -8.76 8.17
C TYR A 120 20.15 -8.63 6.73
N ASN A 121 19.57 -7.74 5.94
CA ASN A 121 19.99 -7.51 4.55
C ASN A 121 21.40 -6.91 4.49
N ASP A 122 21.72 -5.95 5.35
CA ASP A 122 23.05 -5.36 5.45
C ASP A 122 24.11 -6.39 5.86
N LEU A 123 23.80 -7.28 6.81
CA LEU A 123 24.72 -8.39 7.14
C LEU A 123 24.88 -9.38 5.99
N LYS A 124 23.82 -9.60 5.20
CA LYS A 124 23.85 -10.49 4.04
C LYS A 124 24.71 -9.92 2.92
N THR A 125 24.65 -8.61 2.67
CA THR A 125 25.52 -7.94 1.67
C THR A 125 26.99 -7.96 2.10
N LEU A 126 27.25 -7.78 3.40
CA LEU A 126 28.60 -7.81 3.98
C LEU A 126 29.19 -9.22 4.13
N LYS A 127 28.45 -10.28 3.75
CA LYS A 127 28.86 -11.70 3.85
C LYS A 127 29.42 -12.06 5.24
N VAL A 128 28.73 -11.61 6.28
CA VAL A 128 29.12 -11.82 7.68
C VAL A 128 29.04 -13.32 8.05
N HIS A 129 29.72 -13.70 9.13
CA HIS A 129 29.68 -15.05 9.69
C HIS A 129 28.24 -15.59 9.87
N GLU A 130 28.02 -16.84 9.46
CA GLU A 130 26.71 -17.49 9.38
C GLU A 130 25.91 -17.45 10.70
N LYS A 131 26.55 -17.61 11.86
CA LYS A 131 25.90 -17.49 13.18
C LYS A 131 25.22 -16.13 13.37
N LEU A 132 25.85 -15.03 12.96
CA LEU A 132 25.27 -13.69 13.09
C LEU A 132 24.08 -13.53 12.15
N LEU A 133 24.17 -14.10 10.94
CA LEU A 133 23.06 -14.09 9.98
C LEU A 133 21.85 -14.88 10.50
N LYS A 134 22.06 -16.03 11.15
CA LYS A 134 21.00 -16.80 11.81
C LYS A 134 20.35 -16.03 12.96
N VAL A 135 21.14 -15.35 13.79
CA VAL A 135 20.63 -14.51 14.89
C VAL A 135 19.79 -13.37 14.33
N ALA A 136 20.31 -12.65 13.32
CA ALA A 136 19.58 -11.58 12.66
C ALA A 136 18.27 -12.07 12.02
N LEU A 137 18.25 -13.28 11.45
CA LEU A 137 17.01 -13.87 10.90
C LEU A 137 15.96 -14.15 11.99
N VAL A 138 16.38 -14.65 13.15
CA VAL A 138 15.48 -14.88 14.30
C VAL A 138 14.90 -13.57 14.82
N GLU A 139 15.72 -12.51 14.90
CA GLU A 139 15.26 -11.17 15.28
C GLU A 139 14.27 -10.57 14.27
N ARG A 140 14.54 -10.75 12.97
CA ARG A 140 13.60 -10.40 11.88
C ARG A 140 12.28 -11.16 12.03
N ALA A 141 12.33 -12.46 12.29
CA ALA A 141 11.16 -13.29 12.52
C ALA A 141 10.35 -12.85 13.75
N ALA A 142 11.02 -12.50 14.84
CA ALA A 142 10.38 -12.08 16.09
C ALA A 142 9.60 -10.76 15.91
N GLU A 143 10.18 -9.77 15.22
CA GLU A 143 9.46 -8.51 14.95
C GLU A 143 8.34 -8.69 13.91
N SER A 144 8.53 -9.54 12.89
CA SER A 144 7.44 -9.85 11.93
C SER A 144 6.24 -10.50 12.64
N LEU A 145 6.49 -11.47 13.51
CA LEU A 145 5.46 -12.15 14.30
C LEU A 145 4.75 -11.21 15.27
N ARG A 146 5.49 -10.32 15.92
CA ARG A 146 4.94 -9.27 16.79
C ARG A 146 3.93 -8.40 16.04
N ARG A 147 4.27 -7.98 14.81
CA ARG A 147 3.39 -7.14 14.01
C ARG A 147 2.14 -7.88 13.56
N ILE A 148 2.27 -9.14 13.14
CA ILE A 148 1.12 -9.98 12.75
C ILE A 148 0.15 -10.11 13.93
N ILE A 149 0.63 -10.46 15.12
CA ILE A 149 -0.20 -10.56 16.33
C ILE A 149 -0.89 -9.21 16.59
N LYS A 150 -0.14 -8.11 16.50
CA LYS A 150 -0.71 -6.78 16.74
C LYS A 150 -1.79 -6.40 15.74
N GLN A 151 -1.62 -6.74 14.47
CA GLN A 151 -2.64 -6.50 13.44
C GLN A 151 -3.88 -7.34 13.67
N LYS A 152 -3.73 -8.60 14.06
CA LYS A 152 -4.86 -9.48 14.34
C LYS A 152 -5.65 -9.01 15.56
N GLU A 153 -4.98 -8.48 16.58
CA GLU A 153 -5.64 -7.85 17.72
C GLU A 153 -6.40 -6.57 17.34
N THR A 154 -5.88 -5.76 16.42
CA THR A 154 -6.50 -4.48 16.03
C THR A 154 -7.54 -4.60 14.92
N GLU A 155 -7.56 -5.70 14.18
CA GLU A 155 -8.50 -6.00 13.10
C GLU A 155 -9.97 -5.74 13.46
N PRO A 156 -10.54 -6.31 14.55
CA PRO A 156 -11.94 -6.08 14.89
C PRO A 156 -12.26 -4.60 15.18
N SER A 157 -11.33 -3.89 15.84
CA SER A 157 -11.49 -2.46 16.14
C SER A 157 -11.50 -1.61 14.87
N ILE A 158 -10.62 -1.93 13.91
CA ILE A 158 -10.54 -1.22 12.62
C ILE A 158 -11.77 -1.52 11.77
N MET A 159 -12.26 -2.76 11.74
CA MET A 159 -13.50 -3.13 11.03
C MET A 159 -14.69 -2.35 11.57
N LEU A 160 -14.79 -2.22 12.90
CA LEU A 160 -15.86 -1.48 13.54
C LEU A 160 -15.83 0.01 13.16
N LEU A 161 -14.65 0.64 13.19
CA LEU A 161 -14.47 2.04 12.76
C LEU A 161 -14.82 2.23 11.28
N TYR A 162 -14.49 1.25 10.43
CA TYR A 162 -14.80 1.27 9.00
C TYR A 162 -16.30 1.21 8.74
N THR A 163 -17.02 0.27 9.38
CA THR A 163 -18.48 0.17 9.24
C THR A 163 -19.23 1.40 9.71
N ARG A 164 -18.64 2.19 10.62
CA ARG A 164 -19.20 3.45 11.13
C ARG A 164 -18.82 4.67 10.30
N GLY A 165 -18.01 4.51 9.25
CA GLY A 165 -17.55 5.63 8.43
C GLY A 165 -16.56 6.58 9.13
N LEU A 166 -15.96 6.17 10.25
CA LEU A 166 -15.01 7.00 11.02
C LEU A 166 -13.58 6.93 10.47
N ILE A 167 -13.29 5.98 9.59
CA ILE A 167 -12.00 5.80 8.92
C ILE A 167 -12.21 5.80 7.41
N GLY A 168 -11.33 6.48 6.68
CA GLY A 168 -11.39 6.52 5.22
C GLY A 168 -11.10 5.17 4.57
N ASP A 169 -11.71 4.94 3.41
CA ASP A 169 -11.47 3.77 2.54
C ASP A 169 -9.98 3.51 2.28
N GLU A 170 -9.23 4.59 2.18
CA GLU A 170 -7.80 4.60 1.90
C GLU A 170 -6.99 3.95 3.03
N SER A 171 -7.20 4.41 4.27
CA SER A 171 -6.55 3.83 5.47
C SER A 171 -6.95 2.37 5.69
N PHE A 172 -8.19 2.02 5.38
CA PHE A 172 -8.65 0.63 5.47
C PHE A 172 -7.99 -0.29 4.43
N LYS A 173 -7.85 0.18 3.18
CA LYS A 173 -7.10 -0.53 2.13
C LYS A 173 -5.64 -0.71 2.53
N ARG A 174 -5.00 0.31 3.12
CA ARG A 174 -3.63 0.22 3.67
C ARG A 174 -3.51 -0.87 4.72
N PHE A 175 -4.43 -0.91 5.70
CA PHE A 175 -4.42 -1.94 6.73
C PHE A 175 -4.48 -3.36 6.13
N LYS A 176 -5.39 -3.61 5.18
CA LYS A 176 -5.50 -4.91 4.49
C LYS A 176 -4.26 -5.25 3.67
N LEU A 177 -3.66 -4.26 3.02
CA LEU A 177 -2.44 -4.44 2.24
C LEU A 177 -1.26 -4.80 3.15
N GLN A 178 -1.12 -4.09 4.27
CA GLN A 178 -0.07 -4.34 5.25
C GLN A 178 -0.16 -5.75 5.85
N ALA A 179 -1.37 -6.27 6.09
CA ALA A 179 -1.54 -7.65 6.55
C ALA A 179 -0.98 -8.66 5.55
N LYS A 180 -1.30 -8.50 4.26
CA LYS A 180 -0.75 -9.36 3.20
C LYS A 180 0.77 -9.24 3.08
N LEU A 181 1.29 -8.04 3.30
CA LEU A 181 2.73 -7.76 3.23
C LEU A 181 3.49 -8.49 4.34
N GLN A 182 2.93 -8.53 5.55
CA GLN A 182 3.49 -9.26 6.68
C GLN A 182 3.42 -10.77 6.50
N ASP A 183 2.32 -11.28 5.96
CA ASP A 183 2.21 -12.70 5.60
C ASP A 183 3.27 -13.09 4.56
N ALA A 184 3.48 -12.22 3.56
CA ALA A 184 4.52 -12.41 2.54
C ALA A 184 5.94 -12.37 3.13
N GLU A 185 6.22 -11.44 4.04
CA GLU A 185 7.50 -11.36 4.76
C GLU A 185 7.76 -12.63 5.58
N MET A 186 6.77 -13.15 6.29
CA MET A 186 6.89 -14.39 7.06
C MET A 186 7.21 -15.59 6.16
N LEU A 187 6.60 -15.67 4.97
CA LEU A 187 6.91 -16.70 3.98
C LEU A 187 8.33 -16.57 3.42
N GLU A 188 8.83 -15.35 3.24
CA GLU A 188 10.22 -15.11 2.82
C GLU A 188 11.20 -15.58 3.90
N ILE A 189 10.95 -15.24 5.16
CA ILE A 189 11.75 -15.70 6.31
C ILE A 189 11.76 -17.22 6.40
N ALA A 190 10.62 -17.88 6.16
CA ALA A 190 10.53 -19.34 6.15
C ALA A 190 11.41 -19.96 5.06
N LYS A 191 11.38 -19.40 3.84
CA LYS A 191 12.22 -19.84 2.71
C LYS A 191 13.70 -19.62 3.00
N GLU A 192 14.05 -18.49 3.59
CA GLU A 192 15.43 -18.16 3.95
C GLU A 192 15.93 -19.05 5.09
N ALA A 193 15.10 -19.36 6.09
CA ALA A 193 15.46 -20.32 7.13
C ALA A 193 15.72 -21.72 6.54
N GLU A 194 14.91 -22.14 5.57
CA GLU A 194 15.11 -23.42 4.88
C GLU A 194 16.42 -23.46 4.09
N SER A 195 16.89 -22.32 3.57
CA SER A 195 18.17 -22.21 2.84
C SER A 195 19.39 -22.47 3.74
N PHE A 196 19.32 -22.12 5.02
CA PHE A 196 20.39 -22.40 5.99
C PHE A 196 20.43 -23.86 6.42
N LYS A 197 19.26 -24.44 6.71
CA LYS A 197 19.16 -25.82 7.16
C LYS A 197 17.76 -26.37 6.86
N PRO A 198 17.66 -27.57 6.25
CA PRO A 198 16.37 -28.18 5.98
C PRO A 198 15.60 -28.44 7.27
N GLY A 199 14.32 -28.08 7.29
CA GLY A 199 13.42 -28.19 8.45
C GLY A 199 13.61 -27.12 9.53
N TRP A 200 14.52 -26.15 9.36
CA TRP A 200 14.72 -25.09 10.35
C TRP A 200 13.60 -24.05 10.36
N SER A 201 12.88 -23.90 9.23
CA SER A 201 11.73 -23.01 9.09
C SER A 201 10.64 -23.21 10.15
N ARG A 202 10.38 -24.45 10.59
CA ARG A 202 9.40 -24.71 11.65
C ARG A 202 9.92 -24.29 13.04
N LEU A 203 11.20 -24.52 13.29
CA LEU A 203 11.83 -24.24 14.59
C LEU A 203 12.09 -22.75 14.79
N VAL A 204 12.43 -22.02 13.72
CA VAL A 204 12.75 -20.59 13.79
C VAL A 204 11.58 -19.76 14.32
N PHE A 205 10.33 -20.08 13.94
CA PHE A 205 9.16 -19.35 14.41
C PHE A 205 8.79 -19.65 15.86
N ALA A 206 9.00 -20.89 16.33
CA ALA A 206 8.82 -21.22 17.75
C ALA A 206 9.83 -20.43 18.61
N ASN A 207 11.09 -20.43 18.21
CA ASN A 207 12.14 -19.67 18.89
C ASN A 207 11.88 -18.15 18.81
N ALA A 208 11.45 -17.65 17.66
CA ALA A 208 11.13 -16.24 17.46
C ALA A 208 9.97 -15.78 18.35
N GLN A 209 8.96 -16.64 18.58
CA GLN A 209 7.86 -16.35 19.51
C GLN A 209 8.36 -16.19 20.95
N GLU A 210 9.26 -17.06 21.40
CA GLU A 210 9.86 -16.96 22.73
C GLU A 210 10.72 -15.70 22.86
N VAL A 211 11.55 -15.39 21.85
CA VAL A 211 12.36 -14.17 21.80
C VAL A 211 11.47 -12.93 21.83
N MET A 212 10.41 -12.89 21.02
CA MET A 212 9.45 -11.78 20.99
C MET A 212 8.83 -11.54 22.37
N MET A 213 8.36 -12.61 23.04
CA MET A 213 7.78 -12.51 24.38
C MET A 213 8.82 -12.03 25.40
N ASN A 214 10.05 -12.56 25.35
CA ASN A 214 11.14 -12.14 26.22
C ASN A 214 11.48 -10.65 26.04
N GLN A 215 11.58 -10.18 24.81
CA GLN A 215 11.80 -8.77 24.50
C GLN A 215 10.66 -7.89 25.01
N ALA A 216 9.41 -8.31 24.86
CA ALA A 216 8.25 -7.59 25.38
C ALA A 216 8.30 -7.47 26.91
N LEU A 217 8.67 -8.54 27.61
CA LEU A 217 8.85 -8.54 29.06
C LEU A 217 9.97 -7.60 29.49
N ARG A 218 11.15 -7.66 28.84
CA ARG A 218 12.28 -6.76 29.12
C ARG A 218 11.90 -5.29 28.95
N ARG A 219 11.21 -4.95 27.84
CA ARG A 219 10.71 -3.58 27.60
C ARG A 219 9.81 -3.09 28.73
N ARG A 220 8.90 -3.96 29.22
CA ARG A 220 8.00 -3.63 30.34
C ARG A 220 8.74 -3.43 31.66
N VAL A 221 9.68 -4.32 31.99
CA VAL A 221 10.50 -4.22 33.21
C VAL A 221 11.33 -2.94 33.20
N ASN A 222 12.01 -2.66 32.08
CA ASN A 222 12.81 -1.44 31.95
C ASN A 222 11.96 -0.17 32.08
N ALA A 223 10.73 -0.18 31.54
CA ALA A 223 9.78 0.91 31.69
C ALA A 223 9.25 1.10 33.12
N VAL A 224 9.33 0.10 34.00
CA VAL A 224 8.97 0.27 35.43
C VAL A 224 9.98 1.18 36.12
N SER A 225 11.28 1.01 35.87
CA SER A 225 12.33 1.86 36.46
C SER A 225 12.15 3.32 36.04
N THR A 226 11.93 3.59 34.75
CA THR A 226 11.69 4.95 34.25
C THR A 226 10.41 5.56 34.84
N ARG A 227 9.32 4.78 34.95
CA ARG A 227 8.08 5.26 35.56
C ARG A 227 8.26 5.59 37.04
N LYS A 228 9.06 4.81 37.78
CA LYS A 228 9.37 5.09 39.19
C LYS A 228 10.04 6.46 39.35
N GLU A 229 11.07 6.75 38.54
CA GLU A 229 11.75 8.05 38.57
C GLU A 229 10.81 9.22 38.24
N LEU A 230 9.90 9.02 37.27
CA LEU A 230 8.89 10.02 36.94
C LEU A 230 7.91 10.24 38.10
N THR A 231 7.46 9.17 38.76
CA THR A 231 6.56 9.27 39.92
C THR A 231 7.24 9.94 41.11
N GLU A 232 8.53 9.70 41.36
CA GLU A 232 9.28 10.36 42.44
C GLU A 232 9.46 11.87 42.21
N LYS A 233 9.60 12.28 40.95
CA LYS A 233 9.67 13.71 40.58
C LYS A 233 8.31 14.41 40.61
N LEU A 234 7.22 13.66 40.51
CA LEU A 234 5.87 14.22 40.64
C LEU A 234 5.59 14.44 42.13
N ASP A 235 5.72 15.68 42.57
CA ASP A 235 5.34 16.09 43.92
C ASP A 235 3.81 15.92 44.09
N ILE A 236 3.39 14.82 44.73
CA ILE A 236 1.97 14.48 44.88
C ILE A 236 1.39 15.34 46.01
N LYS A 237 1.01 16.58 45.69
CA LYS A 237 0.24 17.44 46.60
C LYS A 237 -1.02 16.72 47.07
N GLY A 238 -1.13 16.51 48.38
CA GLY A 238 -2.28 15.87 49.04
C GLY A 238 -2.03 14.50 49.65
N VAL A 239 -0.91 13.83 49.33
CA VAL A 239 -0.55 12.56 49.99
C VAL A 239 -0.02 12.82 51.41
N GLU A 240 0.68 13.93 51.62
CA GLU A 240 1.23 14.30 52.94
C GLU A 240 0.16 14.54 54.01
N SER A 241 -0.98 15.15 53.63
CA SER A 241 -2.10 15.36 54.56
C SER A 241 -2.76 14.04 54.95
N VAL A 242 -2.92 13.12 53.99
CA VAL A 242 -3.48 11.78 54.25
C VAL A 242 -2.53 10.96 55.13
N ILE A 243 -1.22 11.06 54.91
CA ILE A 243 -0.21 10.41 55.77
C ILE A 243 -0.26 10.97 57.21
N LYS A 244 -0.37 12.30 57.37
CA LYS A 244 -0.52 12.92 58.69
C LYS A 244 -1.80 12.49 59.40
N ASP A 245 -2.92 12.40 58.68
CA ASP A 245 -4.19 11.94 59.25
C ASP A 245 -4.13 10.48 59.71
N ILE A 246 -3.46 9.61 58.95
CA ILE A 246 -3.24 8.21 59.33
C ILE A 246 -2.32 8.12 60.56
N GLN A 247 -1.21 8.87 60.58
CA GLN A 247 -0.29 8.89 61.74
C GLN A 247 -0.99 9.37 63.01
N LYS A 248 -1.83 10.41 62.90
CA LYS A 248 -2.62 10.92 64.04
C LYS A 248 -3.60 9.86 64.57
N ARG A 249 -4.30 9.15 63.67
CA ARG A 249 -5.21 8.06 64.03
C ARG A 249 -4.50 6.91 64.78
N ILE A 250 -3.27 6.59 64.39
CA ILE A 250 -2.48 5.52 65.03
C ILE A 250 -2.01 5.92 66.42
N VAL A 251 -1.65 7.18 66.63
CA VAL A 251 -1.28 7.71 67.95
C VAL A 251 -2.48 7.76 68.88
N GLU A 252 -3.67 8.10 68.39
CA GLU A 252 -4.91 8.08 69.18
C GLU A 252 -5.38 6.66 69.56
N LEU A 253 -4.91 5.63 68.85
CA LEU A 253 -5.24 4.22 69.12
C LEU A 253 -4.25 3.50 70.05
N ARG A 254 -3.12 4.14 70.40
CA ARG A 254 -2.12 3.62 71.34
C ARG A 254 -2.30 4.25 72.72
#